data_AF-A0A2K4L1D0-F1
#
_entry.id   AF-A0A2K4L1D0-F1
#
_cell.length_a   1.000
_cell.length_b   1.000
_cell.length_c   1.000
_cell.angle_alpha   90.00
_cell.angle_beta   90.00
_cell.angle_gamma   90.00
#
_symmetry.space_group_name_H-M   'P 1'
#
loop_
_entity.id
_entity.type
_entity.pdbx_description
1 polymer ?
#
loop_
_entity_poly.entity_id
_entity_poly.type
_entity_poly.pdbx_seq_one_letter_code
_entity_poly.pdbx_strand_id
1 'polypeptide(L)'
;MTLLETTIVEQARHELQNLRCALLLPEGPDRTSKISSSFWMLNGLTMLATLANSGLGESAAEELHAIDRDAGQAIAAASLVGLIKKDTPN
;
A
#
# COMPACT_ATOMS: atom_id res chain seq x y z
N MET A 1 6.46 1.16 20.37
CA MET A 1 6.06 2.19 19.39
C MET A 1 5.47 3.40 20.08
N THR A 2 5.73 4.59 19.55
CA THR A 2 5.09 5.86 19.96
C THR A 2 3.66 5.97 19.40
N LEU A 3 2.88 6.92 19.90
CA LEU A 3 1.52 7.17 19.37
C LEU A 3 1.54 7.54 17.88
N LEU A 4 2.53 8.32 17.45
CA LEU A 4 2.69 8.71 16.05
C LEU A 4 3.00 7.50 15.17
N GLU A 5 3.94 6.65 15.59
CA GLU A 5 4.28 5.42 14.89
C GLU A 5 3.07 4.49 14.77
N THR A 6 2.32 4.29 15.84
CA THR A 6 1.08 3.50 15.80
C THR A 6 0.08 4.09 14.81
N THR A 7 -0.09 5.41 14.81
CA THR A 7 -1.02 6.08 13.87
C THR A 7 -0.59 5.88 12.41
N ILE A 8 0.71 5.99 12.12
CA ILE A 8 1.27 5.79 10.78
C ILE A 8 1.05 4.34 10.32
N VAL A 9 1.34 3.37 11.19
CA VAL A 9 1.14 1.94 10.90
C VAL A 9 -0.34 1.62 10.67
N GLU A 10 -1.24 2.11 11.52
CA GLU A 10 -2.68 1.91 11.34
C GLU A 10 -3.21 2.55 10.06
N GLN A 11 -2.72 3.74 9.69
CA GLN A 11 -3.05 4.35 8.40
C GLN A 11 -2.55 3.50 7.23
N ALA A 12 -1.34 2.94 7.31
CA ALA A 12 -0.79 2.07 6.28
C ALA A 12 -1.61 0.77 6.15
N ARG A 13 -2.07 0.18 7.27
CA ARG A 13 -2.99 -0.96 7.28
C ARG A 13 -4.33 -0.62 6.63
N HIS A 14 -4.86 0.56 6.92
CA HIS A 14 -6.09 1.06 6.32
C HIS A 14 -5.96 1.20 4.79
N GLU A 15 -4.87 1.79 4.31
CA GLU A 15 -4.65 1.93 2.86
C GLU A 15 -4.39 0.60 2.16
N LEU A 16 -3.72 -0.35 2.80
CA LEU A 16 -3.60 -1.72 2.28
C LEU A 16 -4.99 -2.37 2.14
N GLN A 17 -5.89 -2.17 3.11
CA GLN A 17 -7.26 -2.66 3.02
C GLN A 17 -8.03 -1.97 1.89
N ASN A 18 -7.89 -0.66 1.74
CA ASN A 18 -8.51 0.10 0.65
C ASN A 18 -8.01 -0.37 -0.72
N LEU A 19 -6.70 -0.61 -0.86
CA LEU A 19 -6.09 -1.16 -2.06
C LEU A 19 -6.69 -2.54 -2.37
N ARG A 20 -6.75 -3.45 -1.39
CA ARG A 20 -7.37 -4.78 -1.55
C ARG A 20 -8.83 -4.67 -1.99
N CYS A 21 -9.62 -3.80 -1.38
CA CYS A 21 -11.00 -3.56 -1.78
C CYS A 21 -11.10 -2.99 -3.20
N ALA A 22 -10.24 -2.04 -3.57
CA ALA A 22 -10.24 -1.43 -4.90
C ALA A 22 -9.89 -2.45 -5.99
N LEU A 23 -8.98 -3.38 -5.71
CA LEU A 23 -8.61 -4.45 -6.65
C LEU A 23 -9.79 -5.36 -7.00
N LEU A 24 -10.77 -5.50 -6.12
CA LEU A 24 -11.99 -6.30 -6.30
C LEU A 24 -13.13 -5.55 -7.02
N LEU A 25 -12.99 -4.23 -7.24
CA LEU A 25 -14.00 -3.47 -7.97
C LEU A 25 -14.04 -3.89 -9.46
N PRO A 26 -15.16 -3.69 -10.17
CA PRO A 26 -15.21 -3.84 -11.62
C PRO A 26 -14.21 -2.91 -12.33
N GLU A 27 -13.70 -3.32 -13.50
CA GLU A 27 -12.85 -2.46 -14.33
C GLU A 27 -13.55 -1.14 -14.64
N GLY A 28 -12.85 -0.02 -14.42
CA GLY A 28 -13.40 1.31 -14.64
C GLY A 28 -12.56 2.42 -14.03
N PRO A 29 -12.94 3.69 -14.27
CA PRO A 29 -12.22 4.85 -13.75
C PRO A 29 -12.24 4.92 -12.22
N ASP A 30 -13.34 4.53 -11.56
CA ASP A 30 -13.45 4.52 -10.08
C ASP A 30 -12.44 3.54 -9.46
N ARG A 31 -12.34 2.34 -10.02
CA ARG A 31 -11.35 1.35 -9.62
C ARG A 31 -9.93 1.86 -9.78
N THR A 32 -9.60 2.42 -10.93
CA THR A 32 -8.26 2.93 -11.23
C THR A 32 -7.89 4.08 -10.28
N SER A 33 -8.83 4.99 -10.02
CA SER A 33 -8.66 6.10 -9.08
C SER A 33 -8.39 5.61 -7.65
N LYS A 34 -9.19 4.64 -7.16
CA LYS A 34 -9.02 4.08 -5.81
C LYS A 34 -7.74 3.28 -5.65
N ILE A 35 -7.38 2.46 -6.64
CA ILE A 35 -6.09 1.75 -6.66
C ILE A 35 -4.95 2.76 -6.59
N SER A 36 -4.96 3.78 -7.44
CA SER A 36 -3.91 4.81 -7.49
C SER A 36 -3.79 5.57 -6.18
N SER A 37 -4.92 6.04 -5.63
CA SER A 37 -4.95 6.79 -4.37
C SER A 37 -4.36 5.98 -3.21
N SER A 38 -4.83 4.74 -3.01
CA SER A 38 -4.33 3.90 -1.92
C SER A 38 -2.89 3.45 -2.15
N PHE A 39 -2.51 3.16 -3.40
CA PHE A 39 -1.13 2.83 -3.74
C PHE A 39 -0.16 3.97 -3.38
N TRP A 40 -0.46 5.20 -3.80
CA TRP A 40 0.43 6.34 -3.53
C TRP A 40 0.51 6.70 -2.06
N MET A 41 -0.62 6.66 -1.34
CA MET A 41 -0.62 6.91 0.11
C MET A 41 0.18 5.83 0.84
N LEU A 42 -0.04 4.56 0.50
CA LEU A 42 0.65 3.43 1.11
C LEU A 42 2.17 3.50 0.86
N ASN A 43 2.57 3.77 -0.38
CA ASN A 43 3.98 3.93 -0.74
C ASN A 43 4.65 5.10 0.02
N GLY A 44 3.92 6.21 0.21
CA GLY A 44 4.43 7.33 1.02
C GLY A 44 4.69 6.96 2.47
N LEU A 45 3.79 6.17 3.07
CA LEU A 45 3.93 5.70 4.45
C LEU A 45 5.04 4.64 4.58
N THR A 46 5.09 3.66 3.69
CA THR A 46 6.11 2.58 3.74
C THR A 46 7.51 3.09 3.43
N MET A 47 7.64 4.14 2.61
CA MET A 47 8.92 4.81 2.36
C MET A 47 9.55 5.36 3.65
N LEU A 48 8.77 5.75 4.66
CA LEU A 48 9.30 6.21 5.95
C LEU A 48 10.22 5.16 6.60
N ALA A 49 9.95 3.87 6.41
CA ALA A 49 10.79 2.80 6.94
C ALA A 49 12.18 2.73 6.27
N THR A 50 12.33 3.31 5.08
CA THR A 50 13.59 3.31 4.31
C THR A 50 14.46 4.54 4.53
N LEU A 51 13.92 5.59 5.15
CA LEU A 51 14.65 6.85 5.35
C LEU A 51 15.64 6.72 6.50
N ALA A 52 16.90 7.11 6.26
CA ALA A 52 17.98 7.00 7.24
C ALA A 52 17.72 7.72 8.58
N ASN A 53 16.88 8.76 8.58
CA ASN A 53 16.52 9.52 9.78
C ASN A 53 15.00 9.75 9.85
N SER A 54 14.20 8.69 9.62
CA SER A 54 12.73 8.78 9.66
C SER A 54 12.15 9.14 11.02
N GLY A 55 12.92 8.94 12.09
CA GLY A 55 12.44 9.04 13.46
C GLY A 55 11.56 7.86 13.89
N LEU A 56 11.44 6.82 13.05
CA LEU A 56 10.75 5.58 13.39
C LEU A 56 11.68 4.65 14.17
N GLY A 57 11.15 4.06 15.24
CA GLY A 57 11.75 2.90 15.89
C GLY A 57 11.69 1.66 15.00
N GLU A 58 12.57 0.70 15.27
CA GLU A 58 12.74 -0.55 14.52
C GLU A 58 11.42 -1.30 14.31
N SER A 59 10.61 -1.46 15.37
CA SER A 59 9.32 -2.14 15.27
C SER A 59 8.35 -1.49 14.28
N ALA A 60 8.30 -0.15 14.23
CA ALA A 60 7.42 0.55 13.29
C ALA A 60 7.92 0.39 11.84
N ALA A 61 9.24 0.44 11.63
CA ALA A 61 9.85 0.22 10.33
C ALA A 61 9.59 -1.21 9.83
N GLU A 62 9.74 -2.22 10.69
CA GLU A 62 9.44 -3.62 10.36
C GLU A 62 7.98 -3.83 9.97
N GLU A 63 7.05 -3.24 10.71
CA GLU A 63 5.62 -3.32 10.39
C GLU A 63 5.30 -2.66 9.04
N LEU A 64 5.85 -1.48 8.77
CA LEU A 64 5.69 -0.81 7.48
C LEU A 64 6.30 -1.62 6.32
N HIS A 65 7.45 -2.27 6.51
CA HIS A 65 8.02 -3.18 5.52
C HIS A 65 7.16 -4.42 5.30
N ALA A 66 6.51 -4.95 6.35
CA ALA A 66 5.58 -6.06 6.19
C ALA A 66 4.35 -5.64 5.37
N ILE A 67 3.80 -4.47 5.65
CA ILE A 67 2.66 -3.90 4.91
C ILE A 67 3.03 -3.65 3.43
N ASP A 68 4.24 -3.15 3.16
CA ASP A 68 4.74 -2.95 1.80
C ASP A 68 4.81 -4.27 1.00
N ARG A 69 5.33 -5.33 1.62
CA ARG A 69 5.37 -6.67 1.01
C ARG A 69 3.95 -7.20 0.73
N ASP A 70 3.04 -7.05 1.68
CA ASP A 70 1.64 -7.46 1.54
C ASP A 70 0.93 -6.72 0.38
N ALA A 71 1.23 -5.43 0.21
CA ALA A 71 0.70 -4.61 -0.89
C ALA A 71 1.22 -5.12 -2.24
N GLY A 72 2.53 -5.36 -2.34
CA GLY A 72 3.16 -5.93 -3.53
C GLY A 72 2.57 -7.29 -3.89
N GLN A 73 2.32 -8.17 -2.90
CA GLN A 73 1.66 -9.45 -3.11
C GLN A 73 0.21 -9.30 -3.60
N ALA A 74 -0.56 -8.36 -3.04
CA ALA A 74 -1.94 -8.11 -3.48
C ALA A 74 -2.00 -7.66 -4.95
N ILE A 75 -1.12 -6.75 -5.35
CA ILE A 75 -1.01 -6.27 -6.74
C ILE A 75 -0.54 -7.39 -7.67
N ALA A 76 0.46 -8.17 -7.28
CA ALA A 76 0.97 -9.29 -8.06
C ALA A 76 -0.11 -10.37 -8.25
N ALA A 77 -0.83 -10.73 -7.19
CA ALA A 77 -1.95 -11.67 -7.26
C ALA A 77 -3.05 -11.17 -8.19
N ALA A 78 -3.46 -9.90 -8.06
CA ALA A 78 -4.45 -9.29 -8.94
C ALA A 78 -3.99 -9.27 -10.41
N SER A 79 -2.71 -9.05 -10.67
CA SER A 79 -2.14 -9.14 -12.02
C SER A 79 -2.21 -10.56 -12.58
N LEU A 80 -1.90 -11.58 -11.77
CA LEU A 80 -1.94 -12.99 -12.18
C LEU A 80 -3.35 -13.49 -12.51
N VAL A 81 -4.37 -13.02 -11.78
CA VAL A 81 -5.78 -13.39 -12.04
C VAL A 81 -6.45 -12.52 -13.11
N GLY A 82 -5.69 -11.68 -13.82
CA GLY A 82 -6.19 -10.83 -14.90
C GLY A 82 -7.00 -9.63 -14.42
N LEU A 83 -6.99 -9.33 -13.12
CA LEU A 83 -7.60 -8.13 -12.57
C LEU A 83 -6.76 -6.89 -12.90
N ILE A 84 -5.46 -7.00 -13.10
CA ILE A 84 -4.63 -5.89 -13.61
C ILE A 84 -4.06 -6.32 -14.96
N LYS A 85 -4.47 -5.65 -16.03
CA LYS A 85 -3.91 -5.87 -17.37
C LYS A 85 -2.52 -5.25 -17.45
N LYS A 86 -1.59 -5.96 -18.10
CA LYS A 86 -0.17 -5.58 -18.23
C LYS A 86 0.06 -4.35 -19.13
N ASP A 87 -1.01 -3.82 -19.73
CA ASP A 87 -0.98 -2.67 -20.62
C ASP A 87 -1.49 -1.41 -19.91
N THR A 88 -0.63 -0.84 -19.06
CA THR A 88 -0.67 0.60 -18.79
C THR A 88 0.74 1.12 -19.05
N PRO A 89 1.02 1.54 -20.30
CA PRO A 89 1.29 2.95 -20.49
C PRO A 89 0.67 3.53 -21.77
N ASN A 90 0.13 4.74 -21.64
CA ASN A 90 0.77 5.96 -22.16
C ASN A 90 0.46 7.13 -21.24
#